data_AF-A0A3C2CXW4-F1
#
_entry.id   AF-A0A3C2CXW4-F1
#
_cell.length_a   1.000
_cell.length_b   1.000
_cell.length_c   1.000
_cell.angle_alpha   90.00
_cell.angle_beta   90.00
_cell.angle_gamma   90.00
#
_symmetry.space_group_name_H-M   'P 1'
#
loop_
_entity.id
_entity.type
_entity.pdbx_description
1 polymer ?
#
loop_
_entity_poly.entity_id
_entity_poly.type
_entity_poly.pdbx_seq_one_letter_code
_entity_poly.pdbx_strand_id
1 'polypeptide(L)' 'DTAYDGNGNGISDWMEVVAIAKDLGFEWGGDWTHFKDYPHLEMRFGLTINELKRGKRPPEEPMTAWQE' A
#
# COMPACT_ATOMS: atom_id res chain seq x y z
N ASP A 1 7.40 -15.66 -2.18
CA ASP A 1 6.62 -16.48 -1.24
C ASP A 1 6.00 -15.51 -0.24
N THR A 2 4.66 -15.38 -0.23
CA THR A 2 3.95 -14.51 0.73
C THR A 2 3.57 -15.24 2.01
N ALA A 3 3.88 -16.54 2.13
CA ALA A 3 3.54 -17.39 3.26
C ALA A 3 4.72 -17.63 4.22
N TYR A 4 5.91 -17.11 3.89
CA TYR A 4 7.09 -17.24 4.74
C TYR A 4 6.88 -16.52 6.09
N ASP A 5 7.17 -17.23 7.17
CA ASP A 5 7.12 -16.75 8.56
C ASP A 5 8.50 -17.02 9.18
N GLY A 6 9.41 -16.05 9.04
CA GLY A 6 10.78 -16.15 9.55
C GLY A 6 10.89 -15.85 11.04
N ASN A 7 9.89 -15.19 11.62
CA ASN A 7 9.88 -14.80 13.03
C ASN A 7 9.09 -15.78 13.94
N GLY A 8 8.30 -16.69 13.35
CA GLY A 8 7.61 -17.79 14.01
C GLY A 8 6.36 -17.38 14.78
N ASN A 9 5.75 -16.23 14.47
CA ASN A 9 4.56 -15.74 15.16
C ASN A 9 3.23 -16.27 14.59
N GLY A 10 3.29 -17.09 13.54
CA GLY A 10 2.12 -17.68 12.89
C GLY A 10 1.42 -16.75 11.89
N ILE A 11 2.00 -15.58 11.62
CA ILE A 11 1.62 -14.65 10.57
C ILE A 11 2.77 -14.62 9.58
N SER A 12 2.50 -14.62 8.28
CA SER A 12 3.60 -14.48 7.33
C SER A 12 4.17 -13.06 7.37
N ASP A 13 5.49 -12.95 7.29
CA ASP A 13 6.20 -11.67 7.39
C ASP A 13 5.68 -10.67 6.35
N TRP A 14 5.30 -11.16 5.17
CA TRP A 14 4.72 -10.31 4.12
C TRP A 14 3.36 -9.72 4.51
N MET A 15 2.52 -10.48 5.21
CA MET A 15 1.23 -9.95 5.66
C MET A 15 1.38 -8.93 6.78
N GLU A 16 2.44 -9.04 7.60
CA GLU A 16 2.79 -7.99 8.56
C GLU A 16 3.24 -6.70 7.86
N VAL A 17 4.07 -6.80 6.81
CA VAL A 17 4.43 -5.65 5.96
C VAL A 17 3.20 -5.00 5.35
N VAL A 18 2.27 -5.80 4.82
CA VAL A 18 1.01 -5.30 4.24
C VAL A 18 0.17 -4.57 5.29
N ALA A 19 0.08 -5.09 6.51
CA ALA A 19 -0.65 -4.44 7.60
C ALA A 19 -0.05 -3.06 7.93
N ILE A 20 1.28 -3.00 8.13
CA ILE A 20 1.99 -1.74 8.39
C ILE A 20 1.83 -0.76 7.22
N ALA A 21 1.93 -1.23 5.98
CA ALA A 21 1.77 -0.38 4.80
C ALA A 21 0.36 0.22 4.72
N LYS A 22 -0.69 -0.58 4.99
CA LYS A 22 -2.07 -0.09 5.04
C LYS A 22 -2.26 0.95 6.15
N ASP A 23 -1.68 0.73 7.33
CA ASP A 23 -1.71 1.70 8.43
C ASP A 23 -1.04 3.02 8.05
N LEU A 24 0.01 2.97 7.22
CA LEU A 24 0.68 4.14 6.66
C LEU A 24 -0.08 4.79 5.48
N GLY A 25 -1.18 4.20 5.01
CA GLY A 25 -2.00 4.72 3.91
C GLY A 25 -1.66 4.20 2.52
N PHE A 26 -0.88 3.12 2.40
CA PHE A 26 -0.69 2.43 1.14
C PHE A 26 -1.93 1.59 0.77
N GLU A 27 -2.20 1.52 -0.52
CA GLU A 27 -3.03 0.48 -1.12
C GLU A 27 -2.16 -0.71 -1.51
N TRP A 28 -2.71 -1.93 -1.43
CA TRP A 28 -2.00 -3.18 -1.71
C TRP A 28 -2.59 -3.91 -2.91
N GLY A 29 -1.73 -4.37 -3.83
CA GLY A 29 -2.14 -5.08 -5.04
C GLY A 29 -2.78 -6.46 -4.77
N GLY A 30 -2.57 -7.04 -3.59
CA GLY A 30 -3.27 -8.26 -3.17
C GLY A 30 -4.78 -8.08 -2.95
N ASP A 31 -5.23 -6.85 -2.69
CA ASP A 31 -6.65 -6.52 -2.50
C ASP A 31 -7.41 -6.31 -3.81
N TRP A 32 -6.71 -6.26 -4.95
CA TRP A 32 -7.34 -6.01 -6.23
C TRP A 32 -8.32 -7.13 -6.61
N THR A 33 -9.45 -6.75 -7.22
CA THR A 33 -10.48 -7.71 -7.66
C THR A 33 -10.00 -8.56 -8.84
N HIS A 34 -9.13 -8.02 -9.68
CA HIS A 34 -8.54 -8.66 -10.85
C HIS A 34 -7.03 -8.35 -10.91
N PHE A 35 -6.25 -9.24 -11.51
CA PHE A 35 -4.79 -9.08 -11.67
C PHE A 35 -4.05 -8.82 -10.36
N LYS A 36 -4.37 -9.59 -9.31
CA LYS A 36 -3.73 -9.48 -8.00
C LYS A 36 -2.21 -9.50 -8.11
N ASP A 37 -1.57 -8.46 -7.59
CA ASP A 37 -0.12 -8.28 -7.58
C ASP A 37 0.35 -8.18 -6.12
N TYR A 38 0.72 -9.33 -5.55
CA TYR A 38 1.00 -9.43 -4.13
C TYR A 38 2.22 -8.60 -3.67
N PRO A 39 3.29 -8.41 -4.47
CA PRO A 39 4.37 -7.48 -4.14
C PRO A 39 4.02 -5.97 -4.22
N HIS A 40 2.93 -5.58 -4.88
CA HIS A 40 2.67 -4.18 -5.22
C HIS A 40 2.08 -3.38 -4.04
N LEU A 41 2.68 -2.24 -3.75
CA LEU A 41 2.17 -1.23 -2.82
C LEU A 41 2.17 0.14 -3.50
N GLU A 42 1.06 0.88 -3.42
CA GLU A 42 0.95 2.21 -4.02
C GLU A 42 0.29 3.23 -3.09
N MET A 43 0.73 4.49 -3.21
CA MET A 43 0.05 5.64 -2.63
C MET A 43 -0.39 6.56 -3.74
N ARG A 44 -1.71 6.75 -3.87
CA ARG A 44 -2.28 7.62 -4.90
C ARG A 44 -2.73 8.97 -4.40
N PHE A 45 -2.71 9.19 -3.07
CA PHE A 45 -3.10 10.46 -2.45
C PHE A 45 -4.49 10.96 -2.92
N GLY A 46 -5.46 10.04 -3.03
CA GLY A 46 -6.81 10.33 -3.51
C GLY A 46 -6.96 10.47 -5.03
N LEU A 47 -5.90 10.28 -5.82
CA LEU A 47 -5.95 10.33 -7.28
C LEU A 47 -6.21 8.95 -7.89
N THR A 48 -6.78 8.94 -9.08
CA THR A 48 -6.86 7.74 -9.91
C THR A 48 -5.57 7.55 -10.73
N ILE A 49 -5.31 6.31 -11.16
CA ILE A 49 -4.18 6.01 -12.07
C ILE A 49 -4.24 6.85 -13.35
N ASN A 50 -5.44 7.10 -13.88
CA ASN A 50 -5.62 7.92 -15.10
C ASN A 50 -5.25 9.38 -14.87
N GLU A 51 -5.49 9.93 -13.68
CA GLU A 51 -5.10 11.28 -13.33
C GLU A 51 -3.59 11.43 -13.20
N LEU A 52 -2.94 10.46 -12.55
CA LEU A 52 -1.48 10.40 -12.45
C LEU A 52 -0.83 10.31 -13.84
N LYS A 53 -1.36 9.45 -14.73
CA LYS A 53 -0.90 9.34 -16.13
C LYS A 53 -1.09 10.64 -16.93
N ARG A 54 -2.12 11.43 -16.62
CA ARG A 54 -2.38 12.75 -17.22
C ARG A 54 -1.57 13.87 -16.58
N GLY A 55 -0.68 13.55 -15.64
CA GLY A 55 0.24 14.50 -15.02
C GLY A 55 -0.29 15.19 -13.78
N LYS A 56 -1.49 14.84 -13.27
CA LYS A 56 -1.87 15.28 -11.93
C LYS A 56 -0.88 14.69 -10.92
N ARG A 57 -0.47 15.51 -9.96
CA ARG A 57 0.45 15.11 -8.91
C ARG A 57 -0.24 15.19 -7.56
N PRO A 58 0.19 14.37 -6.59
CA PRO A 58 -0.17 14.59 -5.19
C PRO A 58 0.12 16.04 -4.77
N PRO A 59 -0.63 16.59 -3.80
CA PRO A 59 -0.29 17.88 -3.23
C PRO A 59 1.15 17.90 -2.69
N GLU A 60 1.84 19.02 -2.88
CA GLU A 60 3.24 19.23 -2.43
C GLU A 60 3.33 19.29 -0.89
N GLU A 61 2.24 19.67 -0.23
CA GLU A 61 2.11 19.62 1.21
C GLU A 61 2.04 18.15 1.65
N PRO A 62 2.92 17.68 2.55
CA PRO A 62 2.70 16.38 3.17
C PRO A 62 1.34 16.46 3.84
N MET A 63 0.40 15.61 3.43
CA MET A 63 -0.80 15.33 4.23
C MET A 63 -0.27 14.89 5.59
N THR A 64 -0.22 15.82 6.55
CA THR A 64 0.43 15.63 7.83
C THR A 64 -0.29 14.50 8.53
N ALA A 65 0.28 13.31 8.48
CA ALA A 65 -0.10 12.18 9.31
C ALA A 65 0.41 12.42 10.74
N TRP A 66 0.12 13.59 11.32
CA TRP A 66 0.30 13.97 12.72
C TRP A 66 -0.58 15.20 12.99
N GLN A 67 -1.89 15.04 12.89
CA GLN A 67 -2.84 15.92 13.59
C GLN A 67 -3.61 15.03 14.55
N GLU A 68 -3.21 15.08 15.83
CA GLU A 68 -4.02 14.64 16.97
C GLU A 68 -5.21 15.58 17.18
#